data_AF-A0A7K4X2H3-F1
#
_entry.id   AF-A0A7K4X2H3-F1
#
_cell.length_a   1.000
_cell.length_b   1.000
_cell.length_c   1.000
_cell.angle_alpha   90.00
_cell.angle_beta   90.00
_cell.angle_gamma   90.00
#
_symmetry.space_group_name_H-M   'P 1'
#
loop_
_entity.id
_entity.type
_entity.pdbx_description
1 polymer ?
#
loop_
_entity_poly.entity_id
_entity_poly.type
_entity_poly.pdbx_seq_one_letter_code
_entity_poly.pdbx_strand_id
1 'polypeptide(L)'
;PLAEFDLRDVSYRVRGPASHELELPGPGSGPGSGPGSGPGSGSGTGTGTAAGPGPGTVALRFPEEREAQQWWTVLSSSLREARRGGTGTRGQQGWG
;
A
#
# COMPACT_ATOMS: atom_id res chain seq x y z
N PRO A 1 -8.84 17.01 7.09
CA PRO A 1 -9.01 15.66 6.49
C PRO A 1 -7.67 14.92 6.62
N LEU A 2 -7.70 13.64 7.00
CA LEU A 2 -6.50 12.80 7.12
C LEU A 2 -6.44 11.85 5.93
N ALA A 3 -5.26 11.66 5.34
CA ALA A 3 -5.04 10.64 4.32
C ALA A 3 -4.58 9.35 5.00
N GLU A 4 -5.31 8.26 4.76
CA GLU A 4 -5.03 6.94 5.33
C GLU A 4 -4.73 5.96 4.20
N PHE A 5 -3.68 5.16 4.39
CA PHE A 5 -3.22 4.17 3.43
C PHE A 5 -2.98 2.85 4.14
N ASP A 6 -3.27 1.74 3.46
CA ASP A 6 -2.90 0.43 3.96
C ASP A 6 -1.37 0.27 3.89
N LEU A 7 -0.77 -0.17 5.00
CA LEU A 7 0.67 -0.40 5.08
C LEU A 7 1.15 -1.40 4.03
N ARG A 8 0.31 -2.33 3.56
CA ARG A 8 0.68 -3.32 2.54
C ARG A 8 0.94 -2.67 1.17
N ASP A 9 0.27 -1.56 0.88
CA ASP A 9 0.28 -0.87 -0.42
C ASP A 9 1.34 0.23 -0.48
N VAL A 10 2.01 0.49 0.65
CA VAL A 10 3.02 1.53 0.80
C VAL A 10 4.43 0.94 0.76
N SER A 11 5.36 1.66 0.14
CA SER A 11 6.78 1.31 0.11
C SER A 11 7.63 2.37 0.81
N TYR A 12 8.59 1.93 1.62
CA TYR A 12 9.50 2.82 2.35
C TYR A 12 10.93 2.66 1.88
N ARG A 13 11.63 3.78 1.69
CA ARG A 13 12.99 3.81 1.16
C ARG A 13 13.88 4.75 1.95
N VAL A 14 15.02 4.24 2.43
CA VAL A 14 16.06 5.05 3.07
C VAL A 14 16.91 5.70 1.98
N ARG A 15 17.03 7.04 1.98
CA ARG A 15 17.80 7.81 0.99
C ARG A 15 19.08 8.40 1.57
N GLY A 16 19.14 8.57 2.89
CA GLY A 16 20.30 9.00 3.66
C GLY A 16 20.01 8.92 5.16
N PRO A 17 20.99 9.24 6.02
CA PRO A 17 20.93 9.00 7.47
C PRO A 17 19.73 9.64 8.18
N ALA A 18 19.28 10.80 7.72
CA ALA A 18 18.13 11.52 8.27
C ALA A 18 17.09 11.84 7.18
N SER A 19 17.04 11.05 6.10
CA SER A 19 16.28 11.41 4.90
C SER A 19 15.72 10.17 4.23
N HIS A 20 14.41 9.96 4.36
CA HIS A 20 13.71 8.80 3.87
C HIS A 20 12.59 9.21 2.91
N GLU A 21 12.05 8.26 2.16
CA GLU A 21 10.95 8.44 1.21
C GLU A 21 9.88 7.37 1.43
N LEU A 22 8.61 7.78 1.32
CA LEU A 22 7.45 6.92 1.35
C LEU A 22 6.75 7.00 0.00
N GLU A 23 6.67 5.89 -0.70
CA GLU A 23 5.91 5.77 -1.95
C GLU A 23 4.51 5.27 -1.61
N LEU A 24 3.53 6.13 -1.86
CA LEU A 24 2.12 5.88 -1.63
C LEU A 24 1.47 5.29 -2.88
N PRO A 25 0.49 4.39 -2.73
CA PRO A 25 -0.28 3.91 -3.86
C PRO A 25 -1.01 5.10 -4.52
N GLY A 26 -1.04 5.11 -5.85
CA GLY A 26 -1.80 6.12 -6.59
C GLY A 26 -3.29 6.06 -6.22
N PRO A 27 -4.06 7.14 -6.39
CA PRO A 27 -5.47 7.23 -5.99
C PRO A 27 -6.42 6.25 -6.72
N GLY A 28 -5.92 5.34 -7.56
CA GLY A 28 -6.69 4.29 -8.23
C GLY A 28 -6.49 2.88 -7.67
N SER A 29 -5.61 2.68 -6.69
CA SER A 29 -5.31 1.37 -6.10
C SER A 29 -5.99 1.21 -4.73
N GLY A 30 -7.30 1.47 -4.66
CA GLY A 30 -8.08 0.98 -3.53
C GLY A 30 -8.18 -0.56 -3.59
N PRO A 31 -8.39 -1.25 -2.46
CA PRO A 31 -8.69 -2.67 -2.49
C PRO A 31 -9.94 -2.87 -3.35
N GLY A 32 -9.80 -3.59 -4.47
CA GLY A 32 -10.91 -3.97 -5.34
C GLY A 32 -11.83 -4.96 -4.63
N SER A 33 -12.60 -4.49 -3.66
CA SER A 33 -13.67 -5.25 -3.02
C SER A 33 -14.97 -5.01 -3.79
N GLY A 34 -15.04 -5.51 -5.01
CA GLY A 34 -16.29 -5.70 -5.74
C GLY A 34 -16.71 -7.16 -5.64
N PRO A 35 -17.90 -7.50 -5.13
CA PRO A 35 -18.41 -8.86 -5.26
C PRO A 35 -18.67 -9.13 -6.75
N GLY A 36 -17.83 -9.95 -7.36
CA GLY A 36 -18.02 -10.41 -8.74
C GLY A 36 -19.23 -11.36 -8.80
N SER A 37 -20.41 -10.81 -8.97
CA SER A 37 -21.62 -11.57 -9.30
C SER A 37 -22.25 -10.96 -10.54
N GLY A 38 -22.01 -11.59 -11.69
CA GLY A 38 -22.69 -11.25 -12.94
C GLY A 38 -22.00 -11.87 -14.16
N PRO A 39 -22.66 -12.78 -14.91
CA PRO A 39 -22.22 -13.12 -16.24
C PRO A 39 -22.68 -12.00 -17.18
N GLY A 40 -21.74 -11.26 -17.77
CA GLY A 40 -22.07 -10.13 -18.64
C GLY A 40 -21.04 -9.97 -19.74
N SER A 41 -21.35 -10.51 -20.92
CA SER A 41 -20.68 -10.15 -22.18
C SER A 41 -20.93 -8.67 -22.46
N GLY A 42 -19.92 -7.82 -22.28
CA GLY A 42 -20.00 -6.39 -22.57
C GLY A 42 -18.67 -5.90 -23.13
N SER A 43 -18.62 -5.69 -24.45
CA SER A 43 -17.51 -4.98 -25.10
C SER A 43 -17.59 -3.52 -24.70
N GLY A 44 -16.81 -3.14 -23.68
CA GLY A 44 -16.71 -1.76 -23.19
C GLY A 44 -15.39 -1.15 -23.62
N THR A 45 -15.43 -0.28 -24.63
CA THR A 45 -14.31 0.58 -25.02
C THR A 45 -14.16 1.69 -23.96
N GLY A 46 -13.54 1.35 -22.83
CA GLY A 46 -13.19 2.32 -21.80
C GLY A 46 -11.95 3.10 -22.22
N THR A 47 -12.12 4.25 -22.86
CA THR A 47 -11.05 5.24 -23.07
C THR A 47 -10.73 5.89 -21.72
N GLY A 48 -10.01 5.17 -20.86
CA GLY A 48 -9.51 5.67 -19.59
C GLY A 48 -8.31 6.60 -19.80
N THR A 49 -8.51 7.75 -20.44
CA THR A 49 -7.54 8.85 -20.43
C THR A 49 -7.76 9.68 -19.17
N ALA A 50 -7.34 9.13 -18.04
CA ALA A 50 -6.93 9.93 -16.90
C ALA A 50 -5.57 9.38 -16.51
N ALA A 51 -4.50 10.07 -16.92
CA ALA A 51 -3.23 9.97 -16.23
C ALA A 51 -3.50 10.42 -14.79
N GLY A 52 -3.94 9.47 -13.95
CA GLY A 52 -4.02 9.68 -12.52
C GLY A 52 -2.65 10.13 -12.05
N PRO A 53 -2.56 10.99 -11.02
CA PRO A 53 -1.28 11.30 -10.41
C PRO A 53 -0.59 9.97 -10.14
N GLY A 54 0.63 9.82 -10.66
CA GLY A 54 1.44 8.64 -10.39
C GLY A 54 1.56 8.40 -8.87
N PRO A 55 2.14 7.26 -8.46
CA PRO A 55 2.38 6.99 -7.05
C PRO A 55 2.96 8.24 -6.36
N GLY A 56 2.31 8.68 -5.28
CA GLY A 56 2.72 9.89 -4.57
C GLY A 56 3.96 9.60 -3.74
N THR A 57 5.06 10.32 -3.96
CA THR A 57 6.26 10.20 -3.12
C THR A 57 6.26 11.27 -2.04
N VAL A 58 6.35 10.85 -0.77
CA VAL A 58 6.48 11.73 0.39
C VAL A 58 7.92 11.67 0.89
N ALA A 59 8.59 12.83 0.97
CA ALA A 59 9.91 12.93 1.57
C ALA A 59 9.80 13.15 3.09
N LEU A 60 10.48 12.31 3.86
CA LEU A 60 10.58 12.40 5.31
C LEU A 60 11.97 12.89 5.69
N ARG A 61 12.02 13.95 6.51
CA ARG A 61 13.26 14.52 7.04
C ARG A 61 13.22 14.44 8.56
N PHE A 62 14.29 13.88 9.13
CA PHE A 62 14.41 13.71 10.58
C PHE A 62 15.42 14.73 11.11
N PRO A 63 15.20 15.26 12.33
CA PRO A 63 16.17 16.12 13.02
C PRO A 63 17.52 15.41 13.24
N GLU A 64 17.48 14.12 13.52
CA GLU A 64 18.66 13.29 13.82
C GLU A 64 18.57 11.91 13.17
N GLU A 65 19.73 11.33 12.88
CA GLU A 65 19.85 9.95 12.36
C GLU A 65 19.24 8.92 13.32
N ARG A 66 19.38 9.13 14.63
CA ARG A 66 18.84 8.22 15.64
C ARG A 66 17.32 8.12 15.54
N GLU A 67 16.63 9.24 15.36
CA GLU A 67 15.17 9.24 15.20
C GLU A 67 14.77 8.55 13.90
N ALA A 68 15.46 8.83 12.80
CA ALA A 68 15.26 8.17 11.52
C ALA A 68 15.37 6.64 11.66
N GLN A 69 16.36 6.16 12.42
CA GLN A 69 16.59 4.75 12.69
C GLN A 69 15.48 4.12 13.54
N GLN A 70 14.98 4.84 14.54
CA GLN A 70 13.84 4.38 15.36
C GLN A 70 12.57 4.24 14.51
N TRP A 71 12.28 5.24 13.68
CA TRP A 71 11.16 5.19 12.74
C TRP A 71 11.27 4.03 11.75
N TRP A 72 12.45 3.83 11.15
CA TRP A 72 12.68 2.71 10.24
C TRP A 72 12.44 1.36 10.92
N THR A 73 12.88 1.20 12.16
CA THR A 73 12.70 -0.05 12.93
C THR A 73 11.22 -0.36 13.14
N VAL A 74 10.45 0.63 13.63
CA VAL A 74 9.01 0.47 13.85
C VAL A 74 8.31 0.16 12.53
N LEU A 75 8.51 0.99 11.50
CA LEU A 75 7.78 0.87 10.25
C LEU A 75 8.12 -0.42 9.49
N SER A 76 9.39 -0.82 9.47
CA SER A 76 9.80 -2.07 8.82
C SER A 76 9.22 -3.31 9.52
N SER A 77 9.05 -3.26 10.84
CA SER A 77 8.36 -4.31 11.59
C SER A 77 6.87 -4.37 11.20
N SER A 78 6.17 -3.23 11.21
CA SER A 78 4.75 -3.15 10.85
C SER A 78 4.51 -3.54 9.39
N LEU A 79 5.38 -3.12 8.46
CA LEU A 79 5.31 -3.49 7.05
C LEU A 79 5.48 -4.99 6.84
N ARG A 80 6.42 -5.61 7.57
CA ARG A 80 6.63 -7.07 7.54
C ARG A 80 5.40 -7.82 8.05
N GLU A 81 4.82 -7.37 9.16
CA GLU A 81 3.60 -7.98 9.71
C GLU A 81 2.40 -7.79 8.79
N ALA A 82 2.19 -6.59 8.24
CA ALA A 82 1.12 -6.31 7.29
C ALA A 82 1.21 -7.21 6.05
N ARG A 83 2.43 -7.44 5.55
CA ARG A 83 2.68 -8.37 4.42
C ARG A 83 2.48 -9.84 4.81
N ARG A 84 2.72 -10.21 6.07
CA ARG A 84 2.47 -11.57 6.58
C ARG A 84 0.97 -11.86 6.75
N GLY A 85 0.17 -10.86 7.10
CA GLY A 85 -1.28 -11.00 7.32
C GLY A 85 -2.12 -11.24 6.06
N GLY A 86 -1.56 -11.06 4.85
CA GLY A 86 -2.27 -11.20 3.57
C GLY A 86 -2.62 -12.64 3.17
N THR A 87 -2.16 -13.66 3.90
CA THR A 87 -2.41 -15.08 3.59
C THR A 87 -3.46 -15.73 4.50
N GLY A 88 -4.27 -14.93 5.20
CA GLY A 88 -5.19 -15.36 6.25
C GLY A 88 -6.66 -15.52 5.86
N THR A 89 -7.01 -15.81 4.60
CA THR A 89 -8.37 -16.25 4.23
C THR A 89 -8.32 -17.60 3.51
N ARG A 90 -7.87 -18.63 4.21
CA ARG A 90 -8.25 -20.02 3.90
C ARG A 90 -8.53 -20.79 5.19
N GLY A 91 -9.38 -20.20 6.04
CA GLY A 91 -10.20 -20.96 6.98
C GLY A 91 -11.51 -21.30 6.28
N GLN A 92 -11.50 -22.32 5.41
CA GLN A 92 -12.68 -23.05 4.91
C GLN A 92 -12.16 -24.22 4.07
N GLN A 93 -12.76 -25.39 4.29
CA GLN A 93 -12.51 -26.73 3.72
C GLN A 93 -11.42 -27.58 4.42
N GLY A 94 -11.72 -28.64 5.15
CA GLY A 94 -12.99 -29.31 5.45
C GLY A 94 -12.70 -30.43 6.46
N TRP A 95 -13.66 -30.73 7.33
CA TRP A 95 -13.66 -31.98 8.09
C TRP A 95 -14.17 -33.08 7.16
N GLY A 96 -13.40 -34.16 7.03
CA GLY A 96 -13.75 -35.39 6.34
C GLY A 96 -13.07 -36.55 7.04
#